data_AF-T0QAQ9-F1
#
_entry.id   AF-T0QAQ9-F1
#
_cell.length_a   1.000
_cell.length_b   1.000
_cell.length_c   1.000
_cell.angle_alpha   90.00
_cell.angle_beta   90.00
_cell.angle_gamma   90.00
#
_symmetry.space_group_name_H-M   'P 1'
#
loop_
_entity.id
_entity.type
_entity.pdbx_description
1 polymer ?
#
loop_
_entity_poly.entity_id
_entity_poly.type
_entity_poly.pdbx_seq_one_letter_code
_entity_poly.pdbx_strand_id
1 'polypeptide(L)'
;MSFFESIARSLGAWMEPRAKPPPPAASFCSSEVHAPESALKKYKIDASGVYAAVYGTPSGPSMRRQVHPTISSPCDAVDDDLVARFQRHVRVSRQPEWAAGHRILSTAKARHAASLAEYTRHLAELDGHDPSQRSGVRARAWQCIAQANAKLVKLQELVRDLSRLGPREAEKLKCHDRLEKLVDDLVRTGNEAVVLLVRELQALHAPMTSLKGATLHIFSFLSARDVASARLVSRTWHDAVASKRLLTASLRTPLDRWRFWTHCIRRRPGYAPRCYDYGQLVAIAAADMANPHHRAIDADVRRTTFRNGIYDPATSCNVDEAAAQAMLSRLLRAYAALDPEIGYCHGMTFLGSALLSCLAYDEASAFEIFAALLLHYTFRDVFRCPDLPGAKLRMYQLDCLVRVHLPHVGSALLKHKVHPQMYASGWILALFVHEVSLTSRSMVVILDGFLQHGWGAMLRLYVGLLSVHADQILAPKPLQALAKLPKTLNQSLHAALEAGDHDTLMLATSEPALALLAAQYDPATSLMDFF
;
A
#
# COMPACT_ATOMS: atom_id res chain seq x y z
N MET A 1 27.49 -7.36 -7.97
CA MET A 1 26.87 -6.02 -7.99
C MET A 1 25.95 -5.95 -9.19
N SER A 2 24.67 -5.69 -8.95
CA SER A 2 23.66 -5.71 -10.03
C SER A 2 23.75 -4.45 -10.89
N PHE A 3 23.45 -4.58 -12.18
CA PHE A 3 23.34 -3.46 -13.12
C PHE A 3 22.50 -2.29 -12.58
N PHE A 4 21.47 -2.59 -11.77
CA PHE A 4 20.60 -1.61 -11.15
C PHE A 4 21.24 -0.84 -9.97
N GLU A 5 22.18 -1.44 -9.23
CA GLU A 5 22.98 -0.72 -8.21
C GLU A 5 23.91 0.32 -8.85
N SER A 6 24.40 0.04 -10.08
CA SER A 6 25.26 0.97 -10.81
C SER A 6 24.48 2.19 -11.32
N ILE A 7 23.25 1.99 -11.79
CA ILE A 7 22.37 3.08 -12.25
C ILE A 7 21.92 3.96 -11.08
N ALA A 8 21.60 3.36 -9.93
CA ALA A 8 21.23 4.11 -8.72
C ALA A 8 22.36 5.03 -8.23
N ARG A 9 23.62 4.60 -8.34
CA ARG A 9 24.79 5.45 -8.04
C ARG A 9 25.02 6.55 -9.09
N SER A 10 24.84 6.24 -10.37
CA SER A 10 25.04 7.22 -11.46
C SER A 10 24.00 8.35 -11.46
N LEU A 11 22.77 8.07 -11.02
CA LEU A 11 21.71 9.09 -10.90
C LEU A 11 21.92 10.03 -9.71
N GLY A 12 22.54 9.56 -8.62
CA GLY A 12 22.92 10.42 -7.49
C GLY A 12 23.97 11.47 -7.84
N ALA A 13 24.90 11.16 -8.75
CA ALA A 13 25.98 12.06 -9.18
C ALA A 13 25.53 13.20 -10.10
N TRP A 14 24.34 13.12 -10.70
CA TRP A 14 23.80 14.15 -11.60
C TRP A 14 22.98 15.23 -10.87
N MET A 15 22.68 15.03 -9.59
CA MET A 15 21.80 15.90 -8.80
C MET A 15 22.53 16.85 -7.85
N GLU A 16 23.87 16.86 -7.82
CA GLU A 16 24.65 17.81 -7.02
C GLU A 16 25.15 18.99 -7.87
N PRO A 17 25.12 20.24 -7.36
CA PRO A 17 25.79 21.36 -8.01
C PRO A 17 27.31 21.09 -8.04
N ARG A 18 27.94 21.21 -9.22
CA ARG A 18 29.40 21.07 -9.36
C ARG A 18 30.12 22.11 -8.47
N ALA A 19 30.72 21.67 -7.38
CA ALA A 19 31.65 22.48 -6.59
C ALA A 19 33.01 22.61 -7.30
N LYS A 20 33.62 23.80 -7.21
CA LYS A 20 35.01 24.04 -7.67
C LYS A 20 36.00 23.17 -6.90
N PRO A 21 37.11 22.73 -7.54
CA PRO A 21 38.09 21.86 -6.89
C PRO A 21 38.92 22.63 -5.84
N PRO A 22 39.16 22.06 -4.65
CA PRO A 22 40.17 22.54 -3.71
C PRO A 22 41.57 21.95 -4.04
N PRO A 23 42.68 22.55 -3.55
CA PRO A 23 44.05 22.14 -3.86
C PRO A 23 44.49 20.86 -3.10
N PRO A 24 45.64 20.24 -3.44
CA PRO A 24 45.88 18.84 -3.12
C PRO A 24 46.47 18.57 -1.72
N ALA A 25 46.04 17.42 -1.21
CA ALA A 25 46.66 16.44 -0.31
C ALA A 25 46.93 16.78 1.18
N ALA A 26 46.30 15.97 2.05
CA ALA A 26 47.00 15.27 3.11
C ALA A 26 46.30 13.93 3.39
N SER A 27 47.07 12.85 3.29
CA SER A 27 46.69 11.47 3.57
C SER A 27 46.31 11.28 5.04
N PHE A 28 45.13 10.72 5.32
CA PHE A 28 44.90 10.01 6.58
C PHE A 28 44.04 8.75 6.37
N CYS A 29 44.54 7.69 6.99
CA CYS A 29 44.14 6.29 6.90
C CYS A 29 42.70 6.05 7.39
N SER A 30 41.89 5.36 6.59
CA SER A 30 40.57 4.87 6.98
C SER A 30 40.71 3.66 7.90
N SER A 31 40.31 3.81 9.17
CA SER A 31 39.92 2.67 10.00
C SER A 31 38.40 2.69 10.14
N GLU A 32 37.76 1.65 9.60
CA GLU A 32 36.35 1.37 9.81
C GLU A 32 36.11 1.06 11.30
N VAL A 33 35.52 2.01 12.02
CA VAL A 33 34.98 1.73 13.35
C VAL A 33 33.49 1.42 13.20
N HIS A 34 33.16 0.13 13.19
CA HIS A 34 31.81 -0.35 13.44
C HIS A 34 31.36 0.16 14.83
N ALA A 35 30.46 1.15 14.86
CA ALA A 35 29.76 1.52 16.08
C ALA A 35 28.60 0.54 16.31
N PRO A 36 28.49 -0.13 17.47
CA PRO A 36 27.45 -1.11 17.71
C PRO A 36 26.10 -0.43 17.96
N GLU A 37 25.05 -0.93 17.31
CA GLU A 37 23.61 -0.59 17.46
C GLU A 37 23.05 -0.79 18.91
N SER A 38 23.90 -1.09 19.90
CA SER A 38 23.51 -1.46 21.27
C SER A 38 23.26 -0.29 22.22
N ALA A 39 23.43 0.97 21.79
CA ALA A 39 23.31 2.14 22.68
C ALA A 39 21.86 2.47 23.10
N LEU A 40 20.85 1.83 22.51
CA LEU A 40 19.44 1.99 22.90
C LEU A 40 19.01 1.19 24.14
N LYS A 41 19.82 0.23 24.62
CA LYS A 41 19.45 -0.57 25.80
C LYS A 41 19.66 0.12 27.15
N LYS A 42 20.25 1.32 27.20
CA LYS A 42 20.42 2.08 28.46
C LYS A 42 19.29 3.05 28.79
N TYR A 43 18.36 3.29 27.87
CA TYR A 43 17.20 4.14 28.09
C TYR A 43 15.92 3.36 27.73
N LYS A 44 15.57 2.43 28.61
CA LYS A 44 14.25 1.78 28.57
C LYS A 44 13.20 2.85 28.89
N ILE A 45 12.31 3.07 27.93
CA ILE A 45 11.11 3.89 28.05
C ILE A 45 10.10 3.02 28.82
N ASP A 46 9.79 3.38 30.06
CA ASP A 46 8.60 2.86 30.74
C ASP A 46 7.37 3.67 30.30
N ALA A 47 6.28 2.97 30.03
CA ALA A 47 5.07 3.44 29.35
C ALA A 47 4.16 4.37 30.19
N SER A 48 4.70 5.14 31.13
CA SER A 48 3.97 6.14 31.89
C SER A 48 4.66 7.49 31.73
N GLY A 49 4.14 8.33 30.84
CA GLY A 49 4.65 9.68 30.61
C GLY A 49 4.44 10.61 31.81
N VAL A 50 5.30 10.49 32.83
CA VAL A 50 5.61 11.49 33.87
C VAL A 50 7.02 11.18 34.37
N TYR A 51 7.89 12.19 34.46
CA TYR A 51 9.15 12.09 35.19
C TYR A 51 8.87 11.77 36.67
N ALA A 52 8.94 10.49 37.05
CA ALA A 52 8.99 10.08 38.44
C ALA A 52 10.45 9.97 38.87
N ALA A 53 10.91 10.91 39.69
CA ALA A 53 12.15 10.76 40.43
C ALA A 53 11.94 9.69 41.52
N VAL A 54 12.62 8.56 41.41
CA VAL A 54 12.72 7.59 42.51
C VAL A 54 13.67 8.18 43.56
N TYR A 55 13.11 8.79 44.59
CA TYR A 55 13.67 8.66 45.93
C TYR A 55 12.81 7.63 46.65
N GLY A 56 13.42 6.52 47.06
CA GLY A 56 12.76 5.55 47.93
C GLY A 56 12.30 6.24 49.22
N THR A 57 11.07 5.95 49.63
CA THR A 57 10.66 6.10 51.03
C THR A 57 10.44 4.69 51.58
N PRO A 58 10.96 4.39 52.79
CA PRO A 58 10.71 3.12 53.43
C PRO A 58 9.27 3.06 53.94
N SER A 59 8.57 1.99 53.54
CA SER A 59 7.61 1.20 54.32
C SER A 59 6.70 1.90 55.35
N GLY A 60 5.37 1.84 55.13
CA GLY A 60 4.38 1.80 56.23
C GLY A 60 3.11 2.62 55.99
N PRO A 61 1.90 2.12 56.37
CA PRO A 61 0.65 2.49 55.71
C PRO A 61 0.02 3.78 56.26
N SER A 62 -0.50 4.63 55.37
CA SER A 62 -1.35 5.77 55.74
C SER A 62 -2.83 5.38 55.64
N MET A 63 -3.45 5.15 56.80
CA MET A 63 -4.91 5.25 56.95
C MET A 63 -5.26 6.73 57.16
N ARG A 64 -6.12 7.27 56.30
CA ARG A 64 -6.75 8.58 56.49
C ARG A 64 -7.67 8.54 57.72
N ARG A 65 -7.52 9.52 58.62
CA ARG A 65 -8.64 10.02 59.44
C ARG A 65 -8.56 11.54 59.55
N GLN A 66 -9.62 12.20 59.09
CA GLN A 66 -9.97 13.57 59.42
C GLN A 66 -10.36 13.65 60.90
N VAL A 67 -9.83 14.61 61.65
CA VAL A 67 -10.49 15.21 62.82
C VAL A 67 -10.15 16.71 62.87
N HIS A 68 -11.18 17.50 63.14
CA HIS A 68 -11.24 18.95 63.33
C HIS A 68 -10.52 19.45 64.60
N PRO A 69 -10.39 20.78 64.82
CA PRO A 69 -9.30 21.40 65.57
C PRO A 69 -9.61 21.56 67.06
N THR A 70 -8.59 21.44 67.92
CA THR A 70 -8.64 21.94 69.30
C THR A 70 -7.26 22.39 69.77
N ILE A 71 -7.22 23.67 70.13
CA ILE A 71 -6.42 24.31 71.20
C ILE A 71 -4.90 24.38 70.96
N SER A 72 -4.48 25.60 70.65
CA SER A 72 -3.11 26.12 70.63
C SER A 72 -2.38 25.88 71.95
N SER A 73 -1.24 25.19 71.90
CA SER A 73 -0.19 25.26 72.92
C SER A 73 0.78 26.41 72.58
N PRO A 74 1.25 27.22 73.54
CA PRO A 74 2.14 28.36 73.27
C PRO A 74 3.56 27.98 72.82
N CYS A 75 3.91 26.68 72.81
CA CYS A 75 5.25 26.23 72.43
C CYS A 75 5.45 26.00 70.93
N ASP A 76 4.38 25.74 70.16
CA ASP A 76 4.51 25.41 68.72
C ASP A 76 4.75 26.66 67.85
N ALA A 77 4.37 27.85 68.32
CA ALA A 77 4.57 29.11 67.60
C ALA A 77 6.05 29.55 67.53
N VAL A 78 6.88 29.08 68.46
CA VAL A 78 8.32 29.43 68.50
C VAL A 78 9.13 28.56 67.54
N ASP A 79 8.75 27.29 67.38
CA ASP A 79 9.40 26.37 66.45
C ASP A 79 9.04 26.68 64.99
N ASP A 80 7.81 27.10 64.70
CA ASP A 80 7.44 27.55 63.35
C ASP A 80 8.13 28.87 62.95
N ASP A 81 8.37 29.80 63.88
CA ASP A 81 9.16 31.02 63.59
C ASP A 81 10.65 30.70 63.41
N LEU A 82 11.20 29.73 64.16
CA LEU A 82 12.57 29.26 63.97
C LEU A 82 12.74 28.49 62.66
N VAL A 83 11.80 27.62 62.29
CA VAL A 83 11.79 26.90 61.01
C VAL A 83 11.55 27.88 59.85
N ALA A 84 10.67 28.86 59.99
CA ALA A 84 10.46 29.91 58.97
C ALA A 84 11.67 30.86 58.87
N ARG A 85 12.33 31.20 59.97
CA ARG A 85 13.59 31.98 59.99
C ARG A 85 14.74 31.18 59.41
N PHE A 86 14.83 29.88 59.71
CA PHE A 86 15.82 28.98 59.14
C PHE A 86 15.57 28.76 57.65
N GLN A 87 14.32 28.61 57.21
CA GLN A 87 13.97 28.56 55.77
C GLN A 87 14.19 29.91 55.06
N ARG A 88 14.02 31.04 55.76
CA ARG A 88 14.40 32.38 55.24
C ARG A 88 15.92 32.61 55.22
N HIS A 89 16.69 32.02 56.15
CA HIS A 89 18.16 32.09 56.18
C HIS A 89 18.82 31.08 55.23
N VAL A 90 18.19 29.92 55.01
CA VAL A 90 18.61 28.87 54.05
C VAL A 90 18.14 29.21 52.62
N ARG A 91 17.24 30.19 52.45
CA ARG A 91 17.28 31.09 51.29
C ARG A 91 18.51 32.00 51.38
N VAL A 92 19.69 31.38 51.54
CA VAL A 92 20.92 31.90 50.95
C VAL A 92 20.53 32.18 49.51
N SER A 93 20.51 33.47 49.17
CA SER A 93 20.19 33.98 47.85
C SER A 93 20.96 33.13 46.83
N ARG A 94 20.30 32.12 46.22
CA ARG A 94 20.91 31.36 45.14
C ARG A 94 21.17 32.41 44.08
N GLN A 95 22.46 32.66 43.82
CA GLN A 95 22.87 33.76 42.95
C GLN A 95 22.02 33.73 41.67
N PRO A 96 21.47 34.86 41.21
CA PRO A 96 20.52 34.93 40.08
C PRO A 96 21.01 34.19 38.82
N GLU A 97 22.33 34.08 38.68
CA GLU A 97 23.06 33.36 37.64
C GLU A 97 22.90 31.83 37.71
N TRP A 98 22.84 31.24 38.91
CA TRP A 98 22.54 29.81 39.10
C TRP A 98 21.16 29.45 38.55
N ALA A 99 20.17 30.32 38.81
CA ALA A 99 18.82 30.19 38.29
C ALA A 99 18.77 30.42 36.76
N ALA A 100 19.63 31.30 36.23
CA ALA A 100 19.77 31.50 34.79
C ALA A 100 20.34 30.25 34.08
N GLY A 101 21.42 29.65 34.59
CA GLY A 101 21.99 28.42 34.02
C GLY A 101 21.02 27.23 34.03
N HIS A 102 20.25 27.06 35.11
CA HIS A 102 19.22 26.01 35.17
C HIS A 102 18.05 26.26 34.23
N ARG A 103 17.66 27.53 34.02
CA ARG A 103 16.66 27.89 33.00
C ARG A 103 17.15 27.54 31.60
N ILE A 104 18.40 27.87 31.25
CA ILE A 104 19.01 27.52 29.97
C ILE A 104 19.02 26.00 29.76
N LEU A 105 19.45 25.24 30.77
CA LEU A 105 19.44 23.77 30.73
C LEU A 105 18.02 23.20 30.57
N SER A 106 17.03 23.76 31.26
CA SER A 106 15.63 23.34 31.12
C SER A 106 15.12 23.56 29.69
N THR A 107 15.39 24.73 29.12
CA THR A 107 15.03 25.05 27.73
C THR A 107 15.73 24.12 26.74
N ALA A 108 17.03 23.85 26.95
CA ALA A 108 17.80 22.94 26.11
C ALA A 108 17.28 21.50 26.17
N LYS A 109 16.91 21.01 27.37
CA LYS A 109 16.28 19.70 27.55
C LYS A 109 14.94 19.61 26.82
N ALA A 110 14.11 20.65 26.91
CA ALA A 110 12.82 20.69 26.21
C ALA A 110 13.00 20.65 24.69
N ARG A 111 13.95 21.42 24.15
CA ARG A 111 14.28 21.41 22.72
C ARG A 111 14.80 20.05 22.24
N HIS A 112 15.73 19.44 22.99
CA HIS A 112 16.26 18.11 22.67
C HIS A 112 15.18 17.02 22.75
N ALA A 113 14.26 17.12 23.72
CA ALA A 113 13.12 16.20 23.83
C ALA A 113 12.18 16.30 22.61
N ALA A 114 11.96 17.50 22.07
CA ALA A 114 11.19 17.68 20.84
C ALA A 114 11.88 17.01 19.65
N SER A 115 13.19 17.22 19.47
CA SER A 115 13.94 16.53 18.41
C SER A 115 13.98 15.01 18.60
N LEU A 116 14.05 14.52 19.84
CA LEU A 116 13.98 13.09 20.14
C LEU A 116 12.66 12.47 19.67
N ALA A 117 11.53 13.15 19.91
CA ALA A 117 10.23 12.69 19.44
C ALA A 117 10.17 12.59 17.91
N GLU A 118 10.77 13.55 17.19
CA GLU A 118 10.89 13.50 15.74
C GLU A 118 11.78 12.37 15.25
N TYR A 119 12.94 12.13 15.89
CA TYR A 119 13.79 10.98 15.55
C TYR A 119 13.03 9.67 15.71
N THR A 120 12.34 9.48 16.84
CA THR A 120 11.60 8.24 17.12
C THR A 120 10.51 8.01 16.08
N ARG A 121 9.75 9.08 15.72
CA ARG A 121 8.72 8.98 14.68
C ARG A 121 9.32 8.57 13.33
N HIS A 122 10.38 9.24 12.88
CA HIS A 122 11.00 8.97 11.59
C HIS A 122 11.74 7.63 11.55
N LEU A 123 12.39 7.21 12.64
CA LEU A 123 13.06 5.91 12.72
C LEU A 123 12.04 4.75 12.74
N ALA A 124 10.92 4.91 13.45
CA ALA A 124 9.84 3.91 13.44
C ALA A 124 9.23 3.74 12.05
N GLU A 125 9.07 4.85 11.31
CA GLU A 125 8.64 4.83 9.91
C GLU A 125 9.66 4.08 9.04
N LEU A 126 10.96 4.40 9.16
CA LEU A 126 12.05 3.72 8.45
C LEU A 126 12.20 2.23 8.79
N ASP A 127 11.87 1.81 10.02
CA ASP A 127 11.91 0.39 10.43
C ASP A 127 10.77 -0.44 9.82
N GLY A 128 9.72 0.21 9.30
CA GLY A 128 8.69 -0.43 8.49
C GLY A 128 9.13 -0.74 7.05
N HIS A 129 10.28 -0.25 6.59
CA HIS A 129 10.82 -0.50 5.25
C HIS A 129 11.80 -1.69 5.20
N ASP A 130 11.97 -2.26 4.01
CA ASP A 130 12.83 -3.44 3.80
C ASP A 130 14.30 -3.15 4.22
N PRO A 131 14.93 -4.02 5.03
CA PRO A 131 16.33 -3.86 5.45
C PRO A 131 17.34 -3.71 4.30
N SER A 132 17.04 -4.25 3.11
CA SER A 132 17.89 -4.14 1.92
C SER A 132 17.92 -2.74 1.30
N GLN A 133 16.98 -1.86 1.67
CA GLN A 133 16.84 -0.49 1.14
C GLN A 133 17.57 0.57 1.98
N ARG A 134 18.29 0.16 3.04
CA ARG A 134 18.98 1.06 3.96
C ARG A 134 20.16 1.76 3.28
N SER A 135 20.17 3.11 3.29
CA SER A 135 21.33 3.88 2.83
C SER A 135 22.32 4.23 3.96
N GLY A 136 23.52 4.71 3.58
CA GLY A 136 24.50 5.27 4.51
C GLY A 136 24.07 6.59 5.19
N VAL A 137 22.93 7.18 4.79
CA VAL A 137 22.35 8.38 5.45
C VAL A 137 21.90 8.06 6.87
N ARG A 138 21.36 6.86 7.11
CA ARG A 138 20.89 6.42 8.43
C ARG A 138 22.03 6.34 9.45
N ALA A 139 23.22 5.89 9.03
CA ALA A 139 24.41 5.86 9.88
C ALA A 139 24.87 7.28 10.28
N ARG A 140 24.80 8.25 9.35
CA ARG A 140 25.13 9.66 9.63
C ARG A 140 24.12 10.30 10.58
N ALA A 141 22.82 10.04 10.39
CA ALA A 141 21.79 10.51 11.32
C ALA A 141 22.03 9.99 12.75
N TRP A 142 22.41 8.72 12.89
CA TRP A 142 22.79 8.13 14.18
C TRP A 142 23.98 8.82 14.84
N GLN A 143 25.01 9.17 14.06
CA GLN A 143 26.16 9.93 14.56
C GLN A 143 25.74 11.31 15.07
N CYS A 144 24.87 12.03 14.35
CA CYS A 144 24.34 13.32 14.79
C CYS A 144 23.54 13.18 16.11
N ILE A 145 22.69 12.16 16.23
CA ILE A 145 21.94 11.88 17.48
C ILE A 145 22.90 11.64 18.65
N ALA A 146 23.93 10.82 18.44
CA ALA A 146 24.94 10.54 19.47
C ALA A 146 25.69 11.81 19.90
N GLN A 147 26.06 12.67 18.94
CA GLN A 147 26.71 13.95 19.20
C GLN A 147 25.80 14.92 19.96
N ALA A 148 24.51 14.99 19.63
CA ALA A 148 23.53 15.80 20.37
C ALA A 148 23.40 15.33 21.83
N ASN A 149 23.29 14.02 22.06
CA ASN A 149 23.26 13.46 23.40
C ASN A 149 24.53 13.79 24.21
N ALA A 150 25.72 13.69 23.59
CA ALA A 150 26.98 14.06 24.24
C ALA A 150 27.04 15.55 24.61
N LYS A 151 26.52 16.44 23.75
CA LYS A 151 26.43 17.88 24.04
C LYS A 151 25.48 18.18 25.21
N LEU A 152 24.36 17.47 25.32
CA LEU A 152 23.45 17.62 26.45
C LEU A 152 24.10 17.21 27.78
N VAL A 153 24.88 16.12 27.79
CA VAL A 153 25.65 15.70 28.97
C VAL A 153 26.66 16.78 29.36
N LYS A 154 27.41 17.31 28.40
CA LYS A 154 28.37 18.39 28.63
C LYS A 154 27.71 19.67 29.16
N LEU A 155 26.49 19.98 28.70
CA LEU A 155 25.69 21.10 29.20
C LEU A 155 25.30 20.88 30.68
N GLN A 156 24.92 19.66 31.05
CA GLN A 156 24.60 19.31 32.44
C GLN A 156 25.82 19.44 33.37
N GLU A 157 26.99 19.01 32.89
CA GLU A 157 28.26 19.16 33.62
C GLU A 157 28.61 20.64 33.83
N LEU A 158 28.52 21.47 32.79
CA LEU A 158 28.79 22.90 32.89
C LEU A 158 27.85 23.64 33.84
N VAL A 159 26.55 23.29 33.88
CA VAL A 159 25.61 23.88 34.85
C VAL A 159 25.91 23.41 36.28
N ARG A 160 26.35 22.16 36.45
CA ARG A 160 26.82 21.66 37.76
C ARG A 160 28.09 22.39 38.20
N ASP A 161 29.01 22.67 37.30
CA ASP A 161 30.25 23.39 37.62
C ASP A 161 29.97 24.88 37.87
N LEU A 162 29.02 25.48 37.16
CA LEU A 162 28.51 26.84 37.43
C LEU A 162 28.00 26.98 38.87
N SER A 163 27.39 25.93 39.41
CA SER A 163 26.92 25.91 40.80
C SER A 163 28.02 25.86 41.86
N ARG A 164 29.28 25.63 41.45
CA ARG A 164 30.46 25.53 42.31
C ARG A 164 31.40 26.74 42.20
N LEU A 165 31.15 27.66 41.26
CA LEU A 165 31.99 28.84 41.05
C LEU A 165 31.78 29.91 42.15
N GLY A 166 32.88 30.48 42.63
CA GLY A 166 32.90 31.59 43.61
C GLY A 166 32.51 32.95 43.00
N PRO A 167 32.70 34.09 43.72
CA PRO A 167 32.16 35.41 43.38
C PRO A 167 32.81 36.13 42.17
N ARG A 168 33.55 35.43 41.29
CA ARG A 168 34.27 36.04 40.16
C ARG A 168 33.36 36.22 38.94
N GLU A 169 32.77 37.40 38.80
CA GLU A 169 31.87 37.80 37.68
C GLU A 169 32.41 37.45 36.27
N ALA A 170 33.70 37.68 36.01
CA ALA A 170 34.30 37.43 34.69
C ALA A 170 34.38 35.94 34.29
N GLU A 171 34.51 35.03 35.27
CA GLU A 171 34.53 33.58 35.03
C GLU A 171 33.12 33.05 34.77
N LYS A 172 32.11 33.66 35.40
CA LYS A 172 30.70 33.28 35.25
C LYS A 172 30.14 33.72 33.90
N LEU A 173 30.46 34.93 33.42
CA LEU A 173 30.05 35.42 32.10
C LEU A 173 30.59 34.50 30.98
N LYS A 174 31.88 34.12 31.04
CA LYS A 174 32.47 33.15 30.10
C LYS A 174 31.81 31.79 30.14
N CYS A 175 31.31 31.36 31.31
CA CYS A 175 30.60 30.10 31.46
C CYS A 175 29.19 30.19 30.86
N HIS A 176 28.52 31.34 31.00
CA HIS A 176 27.23 31.63 30.38
C HIS A 176 27.30 31.60 28.85
N ASP A 177 28.28 32.29 28.25
CA ASP A 177 28.49 32.28 26.79
C ASP A 177 28.76 30.87 26.25
N ARG A 178 29.48 30.05 27.03
CA ARG A 178 29.73 28.63 26.70
C ARG A 178 28.46 27.79 26.77
N LEU A 179 27.56 28.08 27.72
CA LEU A 179 26.27 27.40 27.83
C LEU A 179 25.38 27.73 26.63
N GLU A 180 25.22 29.00 26.28
CA GLU A 180 24.41 29.42 25.13
C GLU A 180 24.93 28.79 23.82
N LYS A 181 26.25 28.87 23.59
CA LYS A 181 26.87 28.26 22.41
C LYS A 181 26.64 26.74 22.34
N LEU A 182 26.70 26.04 23.47
CA LEU A 182 26.43 24.60 23.52
C LEU A 182 24.95 24.28 23.27
N VAL A 183 24.03 25.14 23.69
CA VAL A 183 22.60 24.99 23.37
C VAL A 183 22.37 25.15 21.87
N ASP A 184 22.98 26.14 21.23
CA ASP A 184 22.87 26.34 19.78
C ASP A 184 23.48 25.16 19.02
N ASP A 185 24.64 24.68 19.45
CA ASP A 185 25.29 23.51 18.86
C ASP A 185 24.50 22.21 19.07
N LEU A 186 23.77 22.07 20.19
CA LEU A 186 22.87 20.95 20.46
C LEU A 186 21.69 20.97 19.50
N VAL A 187 21.01 22.11 19.39
CA VAL A 187 19.84 22.29 18.51
C VAL A 187 20.23 22.08 17.05
N ARG A 188 21.36 22.65 16.62
CA ARG A 188 21.86 22.51 15.24
C ARG A 188 22.09 21.05 14.86
N THR A 189 22.82 20.31 15.70
CA THR A 189 23.11 18.89 15.43
C THR A 189 21.86 18.02 15.53
N GLY A 190 20.92 18.39 16.40
CA GLY A 190 19.64 17.69 16.46
C GLY A 190 18.82 17.88 15.19
N ASN A 191 18.67 19.13 14.73
CA ASN A 191 17.98 19.44 13.48
C ASN A 191 18.64 18.77 12.27
N GLU A 192 19.97 18.69 12.23
CA GLU A 192 20.71 17.99 11.17
C GLU A 192 20.35 16.49 11.12
N ALA A 193 20.21 15.83 12.27
CA ALA A 193 19.72 14.46 12.33
C ALA A 193 18.29 14.32 11.78
N VAL A 194 17.38 15.23 12.15
CA VAL A 194 16.00 15.24 11.61
C VAL A 194 16.02 15.38 10.09
N VAL A 195 16.77 16.35 9.56
CA VAL A 195 16.86 16.59 8.11
C VAL A 195 17.39 15.36 7.36
N LEU A 196 18.38 14.67 7.90
CA LEU A 196 18.90 13.44 7.30
C LEU A 196 17.85 12.32 7.27
N LEU A 197 17.10 12.14 8.36
CA LEU A 197 16.03 11.14 8.44
C LEU A 197 14.86 11.48 7.50
N VAL A 198 14.45 12.75 7.46
CA VAL A 198 13.40 13.24 6.54
C VAL A 198 13.83 13.05 5.10
N ARG A 199 15.09 13.35 4.76
CA ARG A 199 15.61 13.19 3.38
C ARG A 199 15.65 11.74 2.95
N GLU A 200 16.02 10.82 3.85
CA GLU A 200 15.97 9.39 3.58
C GLU A 200 14.54 8.92 3.32
N LEU A 201 13.59 9.30 4.19
CA LEU A 201 12.17 9.01 4.00
C LEU A 201 11.65 9.63 2.71
N GLN A 202 12.02 10.87 2.39
CA GLN A 202 11.65 11.51 1.14
C GLN A 202 12.25 10.80 -0.08
N ALA A 203 13.44 10.22 0.00
CA ALA A 203 14.02 9.43 -1.09
C ALA A 203 13.30 8.08 -1.25
N LEU A 204 12.96 7.43 -0.14
CA LEU A 204 12.18 6.19 -0.12
C LEU A 204 10.73 6.39 -0.55
N HIS A 205 10.17 7.57 -0.30
CA HIS A 205 8.81 7.99 -0.67
C HIS A 205 8.77 8.83 -1.94
N ALA A 206 9.92 9.18 -2.54
CA ALA A 206 9.99 10.11 -3.67
C ALA A 206 9.13 9.54 -4.79
N PRO A 207 8.00 10.15 -5.14
CA PRO A 207 7.07 9.52 -6.07
C PRO A 207 7.75 9.45 -7.44
N MET A 208 7.90 8.23 -7.96
CA MET A 208 8.32 7.94 -9.33
C MET A 208 7.30 8.44 -10.37
N THR A 209 6.26 9.19 -9.95
CA THR A 209 5.46 10.04 -10.82
C THR A 209 6.33 11.04 -11.60
N SER A 210 7.56 11.30 -11.14
CA SER A 210 8.55 12.12 -11.85
C SER A 210 9.39 11.37 -12.89
N LEU A 211 9.19 10.07 -13.15
CA LEU A 211 9.77 9.43 -14.33
C LEU A 211 9.12 10.08 -15.56
N LYS A 212 9.74 11.17 -16.04
CA LYS A 212 9.41 11.81 -17.32
C LYS A 212 9.34 10.73 -18.39
N GLY A 213 8.46 10.86 -19.38
CA GLY A 213 8.20 9.84 -20.40
C GLY A 213 9.45 9.14 -20.98
N ALA A 214 10.59 9.84 -21.06
CA ALA A 214 11.91 9.30 -21.40
C ALA A 214 12.31 8.03 -20.61
N THR A 215 12.01 7.92 -19.32
CA THR A 215 12.39 6.76 -18.49
C THR A 215 11.43 5.58 -18.63
N LEU A 216 10.18 5.81 -19.05
CA LEU A 216 9.22 4.73 -19.34
C LEU A 216 9.65 3.91 -20.55
N HIS A 217 10.34 4.52 -21.52
CA HIS A 217 10.91 3.80 -22.67
C HIS A 217 11.94 2.73 -22.25
N ILE A 218 12.62 2.89 -21.11
CA ILE A 218 13.58 1.86 -20.66
C ILE A 218 12.85 0.52 -20.40
N PHE A 219 11.62 0.58 -19.87
CA PHE A 219 10.83 -0.62 -19.61
C PHE A 219 10.40 -1.34 -20.89
N SER A 220 10.39 -0.67 -22.05
CA SER A 220 10.19 -1.36 -23.33
C SER A 220 11.40 -2.17 -23.80
N PHE A 221 12.51 -2.16 -23.05
CA PHE A 221 13.65 -3.06 -23.28
C PHE A 221 13.83 -4.10 -22.18
N LEU A 222 13.11 -3.96 -21.06
CA LEU A 222 13.17 -4.90 -19.94
C LEU A 222 12.30 -6.13 -20.19
N SER A 223 12.76 -7.28 -19.70
CA SER A 223 11.96 -8.50 -19.66
C SER A 223 10.89 -8.40 -18.57
N ALA A 224 9.84 -9.23 -18.67
CA ALA A 224 8.82 -9.27 -17.62
C ALA A 224 9.37 -9.63 -16.24
N ARG A 225 10.42 -10.44 -16.19
CA ARG A 225 11.14 -10.78 -14.96
C ARG A 225 11.84 -9.55 -14.36
N ASP A 226 12.48 -8.74 -15.19
CA ASP A 226 13.17 -7.53 -14.73
C ASP A 226 12.16 -6.48 -14.24
N VAL A 227 11.06 -6.30 -14.97
CA VAL A 227 9.98 -5.39 -14.54
C VAL A 227 9.32 -5.87 -13.25
N ALA A 228 9.12 -7.19 -13.08
CA ALA A 228 8.64 -7.75 -11.83
C ALA A 228 9.64 -7.54 -10.68
N SER A 229 10.94 -7.70 -10.94
CA SER A 229 12.00 -7.47 -9.96
C SER A 229 12.07 -6.00 -9.52
N ALA A 230 11.80 -5.07 -10.44
CA ALA A 230 11.73 -3.65 -10.12
C ALA A 230 10.69 -3.34 -9.03
N ARG A 231 9.58 -4.08 -8.98
CA ARG A 231 8.54 -3.93 -7.93
C ARG A 231 9.06 -4.21 -6.51
N LEU A 232 10.16 -4.95 -6.38
CA LEU A 232 10.75 -5.31 -5.09
C LEU A 232 11.78 -4.28 -4.61
N VAL A 233 12.14 -3.31 -5.45
CA VAL A 233 13.21 -2.34 -5.14
C VAL A 233 12.79 -1.32 -4.09
N SER A 234 11.56 -0.79 -4.18
CA SER A 234 10.95 0.09 -3.18
C SER A 234 9.44 0.19 -3.37
N ARG A 235 8.73 0.73 -2.37
CA ARG A 235 7.29 1.03 -2.48
C ARG A 235 7.01 1.93 -3.69
N THR A 236 7.86 2.93 -3.92
CA THR A 236 7.73 3.80 -5.07
C THR A 236 7.88 3.08 -6.42
N TRP A 237 8.82 2.14 -6.52
CA TRP A 237 8.95 1.33 -7.73
C TRP A 237 7.74 0.43 -7.95
N HIS A 238 7.21 -0.16 -6.87
CA HIS A 238 5.96 -0.90 -6.92
C HIS A 238 4.82 -0.04 -7.45
N ASP A 239 4.62 1.16 -6.89
CA ASP A 239 3.56 2.10 -7.28
C ASP A 239 3.71 2.58 -8.73
N ALA A 240 4.94 2.83 -9.20
CA ALA A 240 5.20 3.22 -10.59
C ALA A 240 4.95 2.09 -11.59
N VAL A 241 5.45 0.89 -11.30
CA VAL A 241 5.21 -0.29 -12.14
C VAL A 241 3.72 -0.63 -12.18
N ALA A 242 3.04 -0.51 -11.04
CA ALA A 242 1.60 -0.71 -10.92
C ALA A 242 0.85 0.37 -11.71
N SER A 243 0.98 1.65 -11.38
CA SER A 243 0.23 2.76 -12.02
C SER A 243 0.38 2.78 -13.54
N LYS A 244 1.58 2.52 -14.07
CA LYS A 244 1.85 2.50 -15.52
C LYS A 244 1.60 1.14 -16.16
N ARG A 245 1.11 0.16 -15.40
CA ARG A 245 0.80 -1.22 -15.85
C ARG A 245 1.97 -1.86 -16.62
N LEU A 246 3.20 -1.56 -16.19
CA LEU A 246 4.43 -1.91 -16.92
C LEU A 246 4.64 -3.41 -16.94
N LEU A 247 4.20 -4.13 -15.91
CA LEU A 247 4.27 -5.58 -15.88
C LEU A 247 3.41 -6.20 -16.98
N THR A 248 2.14 -5.82 -17.10
CA THR A 248 1.27 -6.27 -18.19
C THR A 248 1.86 -5.93 -19.57
N ALA A 249 2.37 -4.70 -19.72
CA ALA A 249 3.00 -4.28 -20.96
C ALA A 249 4.27 -5.08 -21.30
N SER A 250 4.99 -5.60 -20.30
CA SER A 250 6.21 -6.40 -20.47
C SER A 250 5.95 -7.87 -20.85
N LEU A 251 4.72 -8.38 -20.68
CA LEU A 251 4.34 -9.76 -21.04
C LEU A 251 4.13 -9.87 -22.56
N ARG A 252 5.23 -10.00 -23.32
CA ARG A 252 5.20 -9.94 -24.79
C ARG A 252 4.92 -11.26 -25.49
N THR A 253 4.89 -12.37 -24.74
CA THR A 253 4.64 -13.70 -25.30
C THR A 253 3.47 -14.38 -24.59
N PRO A 254 2.74 -15.29 -25.29
CA PRO A 254 1.74 -16.17 -24.69
C PRO A 254 2.28 -16.95 -23.50
N LEU A 255 3.51 -17.44 -23.61
CA LEU A 255 4.16 -18.24 -22.57
C LEU A 255 4.45 -17.42 -21.31
N ASP A 256 4.94 -16.19 -21.46
CA ASP A 256 5.19 -15.31 -20.31
C ASP A 256 3.88 -14.96 -19.60
N ARG A 257 2.81 -14.70 -20.38
CA ARG A 257 1.49 -14.41 -19.83
C ARG A 257 0.90 -15.61 -19.11
N TRP A 258 0.93 -16.80 -19.72
CA TRP A 258 0.49 -18.03 -19.06
C TRP A 258 1.28 -18.26 -17.77
N ARG A 259 2.62 -18.13 -17.78
CA ARG A 259 3.45 -18.25 -16.56
C ARG A 259 3.04 -17.27 -15.47
N PHE A 260 2.77 -16.02 -15.84
CA PHE A 260 2.31 -14.99 -14.91
C PHE A 260 0.93 -15.36 -14.31
N TRP A 261 -0.02 -15.73 -15.15
CA TRP A 261 -1.36 -16.13 -14.72
C TRP A 261 -1.34 -17.36 -13.81
N THR A 262 -0.61 -18.41 -14.18
CA THR A 262 -0.46 -19.61 -13.37
C THR A 262 0.27 -19.31 -12.05
N HIS A 263 1.23 -18.37 -12.04
CA HIS A 263 1.84 -17.89 -10.79
C HIS A 263 0.81 -17.20 -9.87
N CYS A 264 -0.05 -16.33 -10.42
CA CYS A 264 -1.12 -15.68 -9.66
C CYS A 264 -2.11 -16.70 -9.08
N ILE A 265 -2.54 -17.67 -9.89
CA ILE A 265 -3.45 -18.75 -9.47
C ILE A 265 -2.84 -19.56 -8.31
N ARG A 266 -1.59 -19.99 -8.45
CA ARG A 266 -0.91 -20.84 -7.44
C ARG A 266 -0.73 -20.16 -6.08
N ARG A 267 -0.76 -18.83 -6.03
CA ARG A 267 -0.63 -18.06 -4.77
C ARG A 267 -1.96 -17.75 -4.10
N ARG A 268 -3.09 -18.14 -4.71
CA ARG A 268 -4.40 -17.95 -4.11
C ARG A 268 -4.56 -18.80 -2.84
N PRO A 269 -5.14 -18.25 -1.77
CA PRO A 269 -5.51 -19.03 -0.59
C PRO A 269 -6.43 -20.20 -0.99
N GLY A 270 -6.15 -21.40 -0.48
CA GLY A 270 -6.95 -22.59 -0.79
C GLY A 270 -6.73 -23.18 -2.20
N TYR A 271 -5.72 -22.70 -2.95
CA TYR A 271 -5.34 -23.34 -4.20
C TYR A 271 -4.83 -24.76 -3.93
N ALA A 272 -5.50 -25.75 -4.54
CA ALA A 272 -5.04 -27.12 -4.58
C ALA A 272 -4.51 -27.40 -6.00
N PRO A 273 -3.24 -27.83 -6.18
CA PRO A 273 -2.72 -28.19 -7.48
C PRO A 273 -3.58 -29.29 -8.09
N ARG A 274 -4.26 -28.98 -9.20
CA ARG A 274 -4.96 -29.97 -10.02
C ARG A 274 -4.26 -30.03 -11.36
N CYS A 275 -3.70 -31.20 -11.68
CA CYS A 275 -3.29 -31.49 -13.04
C CYS A 275 -4.55 -31.92 -13.80
N TYR A 276 -5.08 -31.03 -14.63
CA TYR A 276 -6.17 -31.40 -15.53
C TYR A 276 -5.57 -32.15 -16.72
N ASP A 277 -5.96 -33.42 -16.91
CA ASP A 277 -5.71 -34.08 -18.19
C ASP A 277 -6.74 -33.57 -19.20
N TYR A 278 -6.36 -32.50 -19.91
CA TYR A 278 -7.24 -31.89 -20.89
C TYR A 278 -7.64 -32.86 -22.01
N GLY A 279 -6.70 -33.72 -22.45
CA GLY A 279 -6.97 -34.70 -23.49
C GLY A 279 -8.03 -35.72 -23.06
N GLN A 280 -7.94 -36.19 -21.81
CA GLN A 280 -8.95 -37.08 -21.23
C GLN A 280 -10.32 -36.41 -21.13
N LEU A 281 -10.39 -35.15 -20.68
CA LEU A 281 -11.65 -34.42 -20.57
C LEU A 281 -12.31 -34.17 -21.93
N VAL A 282 -11.52 -33.86 -22.96
CA VAL A 282 -12.02 -33.76 -24.34
C VAL A 282 -12.57 -35.10 -24.82
N ALA A 283 -11.88 -36.21 -24.53
CA ALA A 283 -12.35 -37.56 -24.90
C ALA A 283 -13.67 -37.93 -24.20
N ILE A 284 -13.78 -37.63 -22.90
CA ILE A 284 -15.02 -37.83 -22.11
C ILE A 284 -16.16 -37.01 -22.72
N ALA A 285 -15.91 -35.72 -22.97
CA ALA A 285 -16.93 -34.83 -23.52
C ALA A 285 -17.33 -35.21 -24.96
N ALA A 286 -16.41 -35.75 -25.76
CA ALA A 286 -16.73 -36.26 -27.09
C ALA A 286 -17.57 -37.54 -27.04
N ALA A 287 -17.40 -38.38 -26.02
CA ALA A 287 -18.20 -39.58 -25.81
C ALA A 287 -19.60 -39.26 -25.26
N ASP A 288 -19.74 -38.19 -24.48
CA ASP A 288 -21.01 -37.75 -23.88
C ASP A 288 -21.89 -36.95 -24.86
N MET A 289 -22.33 -37.61 -25.94
CA MET A 289 -23.20 -36.98 -26.95
C MET A 289 -24.59 -36.60 -26.41
N ALA A 290 -24.98 -37.12 -25.25
CA ALA A 290 -26.26 -36.83 -24.59
C ALA A 290 -26.21 -35.60 -23.69
N ASN A 291 -25.03 -34.97 -23.50
CA ASN A 291 -24.89 -33.80 -22.65
C ASN A 291 -25.84 -32.67 -23.08
N PRO A 292 -26.73 -32.19 -22.20
CA PRO A 292 -27.76 -31.21 -22.56
C PRO A 292 -27.15 -29.85 -22.97
N HIS A 293 -25.92 -29.57 -22.56
CA HIS A 293 -25.26 -28.29 -22.81
C HIS A 293 -24.65 -28.18 -24.20
N HIS A 294 -24.36 -29.29 -24.89
CA HIS A 294 -23.63 -29.27 -26.18
C HIS A 294 -24.31 -28.40 -27.24
N ARG A 295 -25.65 -28.48 -27.35
CA ARG A 295 -26.40 -27.66 -28.32
C ARG A 295 -26.31 -26.16 -28.02
N ALA A 296 -26.37 -25.79 -26.73
CA ALA A 296 -26.26 -24.40 -26.30
C ALA A 296 -24.84 -23.86 -26.53
N ILE A 297 -23.81 -24.66 -26.20
CA ILE A 297 -22.41 -24.36 -26.49
C ILE A 297 -22.24 -24.07 -27.99
N ASP A 298 -22.67 -24.98 -28.86
CA ASP A 298 -22.48 -24.81 -30.30
C ASP A 298 -23.22 -23.58 -30.86
N ALA A 299 -24.41 -23.28 -30.35
CA ALA A 299 -25.16 -22.09 -30.74
C ALA A 299 -24.45 -20.80 -30.34
N ASP A 300 -23.88 -20.75 -29.13
CA ASP A 300 -23.18 -19.57 -28.64
C ASP A 300 -21.78 -19.41 -29.26
N VAL A 301 -21.08 -20.51 -29.52
CA VAL A 301 -19.76 -20.51 -30.20
C VAL A 301 -19.88 -19.93 -31.60
N ARG A 302 -20.92 -20.28 -32.37
CA ARG A 302 -21.15 -19.76 -33.74
C ARG A 302 -21.29 -18.24 -33.83
N ARG A 303 -21.68 -17.58 -32.74
CA ARG A 303 -21.85 -16.13 -32.65
C ARG A 303 -20.78 -15.45 -31.79
N THR A 304 -19.75 -16.18 -31.37
CA THR A 304 -18.65 -15.66 -30.56
C THR A 304 -17.57 -15.06 -31.45
N THR A 305 -17.13 -13.85 -31.14
CA THR A 305 -16.05 -13.17 -31.86
C THR A 305 -14.68 -13.58 -31.32
N PHE A 306 -13.71 -13.78 -32.22
CA PHE A 306 -12.33 -14.13 -31.90
C PHE A 306 -11.37 -13.01 -32.26
N ARG A 307 -10.27 -12.90 -31.51
CA ARG A 307 -9.26 -11.85 -31.71
C ARG A 307 -7.92 -12.47 -32.10
N ASN A 308 -7.40 -12.07 -33.25
CA ASN A 308 -6.07 -12.44 -33.73
C ASN A 308 -5.07 -11.29 -33.51
N GLY A 309 -3.77 -11.58 -33.63
CA GLY A 309 -2.73 -10.55 -33.60
C GLY A 309 -2.56 -9.81 -32.26
N ILE A 310 -2.74 -10.51 -31.12
CA ILE A 310 -2.55 -9.88 -29.78
C ILE A 310 -1.08 -9.53 -29.53
N TYR A 311 -0.16 -10.32 -30.08
CA TYR A 311 1.29 -10.17 -29.91
C TYR A 311 1.95 -9.73 -31.22
N ASP A 312 3.26 -9.47 -31.18
CA ASP A 312 4.03 -9.19 -32.38
C ASP A 312 3.88 -10.34 -33.42
N PRO A 313 3.94 -10.05 -34.73
CA PRO A 313 3.70 -11.05 -35.77
C PRO A 313 4.54 -12.34 -35.65
N ALA A 314 5.75 -12.24 -35.09
CA ALA A 314 6.62 -13.39 -34.84
C ALA A 314 6.12 -14.34 -33.74
N THR A 315 5.25 -13.86 -32.84
CA THR A 315 4.74 -14.62 -31.68
C THR A 315 3.21 -14.77 -31.72
N SER A 316 2.53 -14.05 -32.61
CA SER A 316 1.09 -14.20 -32.82
C SER A 316 0.77 -15.45 -33.63
N CYS A 317 -0.23 -16.20 -33.16
CA CYS A 317 -0.90 -17.21 -33.97
C CYS A 317 -2.19 -16.61 -34.53
N ASN A 318 -2.34 -16.63 -35.85
CA ASN A 318 -3.59 -16.29 -36.51
C ASN A 318 -4.30 -17.60 -36.87
N VAL A 319 -5.41 -17.85 -36.22
CA VAL A 319 -6.24 -19.03 -36.48
C VAL A 319 -7.45 -18.58 -37.29
N ASP A 320 -7.88 -19.42 -38.22
CA ASP A 320 -9.13 -19.18 -38.93
C ASP A 320 -10.33 -19.30 -37.96
N GLU A 321 -11.45 -18.69 -38.33
CA GLU A 321 -12.60 -18.64 -37.43
C GLU A 321 -13.15 -20.05 -37.13
N ALA A 322 -13.13 -20.95 -38.12
CA ALA A 322 -13.62 -22.31 -37.97
C ALA A 322 -12.80 -23.13 -36.96
N ALA A 323 -11.47 -23.08 -37.01
CA ALA A 323 -10.66 -23.76 -36.01
C ALA A 323 -10.78 -23.10 -34.64
N ALA A 324 -10.85 -21.76 -34.56
CA ALA A 324 -11.07 -21.07 -33.29
C ALA A 324 -12.40 -21.46 -32.63
N GLN A 325 -13.48 -21.56 -33.41
CA GLN A 325 -14.78 -22.07 -32.96
C GLN A 325 -14.69 -23.53 -32.49
N ALA A 326 -13.99 -24.40 -33.23
CA ALA A 326 -13.81 -25.80 -32.84
C ALA A 326 -13.04 -25.94 -31.52
N MET A 327 -12.00 -25.13 -31.32
CA MET A 327 -11.22 -25.08 -30.07
C MET A 327 -12.07 -24.60 -28.89
N LEU A 328 -12.86 -23.53 -29.08
CA LEU A 328 -13.76 -23.03 -28.04
C LEU A 328 -14.85 -24.04 -27.67
N SER A 329 -15.42 -24.74 -28.66
CA SER A 329 -16.42 -25.79 -28.39
C SER A 329 -15.81 -26.92 -27.56
N ARG A 330 -14.61 -27.43 -27.94
CA ARG A 330 -13.92 -28.45 -27.14
C ARG A 330 -13.59 -27.98 -25.73
N LEU A 331 -13.06 -26.77 -25.57
CA LEU A 331 -12.72 -26.19 -24.26
C LEU A 331 -13.95 -26.14 -23.34
N LEU A 332 -15.08 -25.63 -23.83
CA LEU A 332 -16.31 -25.49 -23.04
C LEU A 332 -16.96 -26.85 -22.73
N ARG A 333 -16.93 -27.79 -23.67
CA ARG A 333 -17.44 -29.15 -23.44
C ARG A 333 -16.58 -29.91 -22.45
N ALA A 334 -15.25 -29.78 -22.54
CA ALA A 334 -14.32 -30.33 -21.55
C ALA A 334 -14.57 -29.75 -20.16
N TYR A 335 -14.90 -28.46 -20.04
CA TYR A 335 -15.28 -27.86 -18.76
C TYR A 335 -16.62 -28.40 -18.25
N ALA A 336 -17.62 -28.54 -19.12
CA ALA A 336 -18.92 -29.12 -18.74
C ALA A 336 -18.78 -30.58 -18.25
N ALA A 337 -17.81 -31.33 -18.77
CA ALA A 337 -17.46 -32.66 -18.26
C ALA A 337 -16.70 -32.61 -16.93
N LEU A 338 -15.87 -31.57 -16.70
CA LEU A 338 -15.12 -31.38 -15.46
C LEU A 338 -16.02 -31.00 -14.27
N ASP A 339 -17.00 -30.12 -14.48
CA ASP A 339 -17.92 -29.64 -13.43
C ASP A 339 -19.39 -29.72 -13.92
N PRO A 340 -20.00 -30.93 -13.91
CA PRO A 340 -21.38 -31.12 -14.39
C PRO A 340 -22.45 -30.37 -13.59
N GLU A 341 -22.16 -29.96 -12.34
CA GLU A 341 -23.09 -29.18 -11.52
C GLU A 341 -23.34 -27.79 -12.14
N ILE A 342 -22.29 -27.17 -12.67
CA ILE A 342 -22.38 -25.90 -13.39
C ILE A 342 -22.66 -26.15 -14.88
N GLY A 343 -21.99 -27.16 -15.46
CA GLY A 343 -22.04 -27.48 -16.86
C GLY A 343 -21.64 -26.28 -17.72
N TYR A 344 -22.61 -25.75 -18.46
CA TYR A 344 -22.46 -24.54 -19.28
C TYR A 344 -23.55 -23.52 -18.97
N CYS A 345 -23.12 -22.28 -18.70
CA CYS A 345 -23.98 -21.12 -18.61
C CYS A 345 -23.69 -20.15 -19.77
N HIS A 346 -24.74 -19.49 -20.25
CA HIS A 346 -24.60 -18.43 -21.24
C HIS A 346 -23.64 -17.33 -20.74
N GLY A 347 -22.70 -16.93 -21.60
CA GLY A 347 -21.64 -15.96 -21.28
C GLY A 347 -20.26 -16.58 -21.04
N MET A 348 -20.17 -17.89 -20.78
CA MET A 348 -18.89 -18.58 -20.63
C MET A 348 -18.04 -18.57 -21.91
N THR A 349 -18.67 -18.49 -23.09
CA THR A 349 -17.96 -18.34 -24.37
C THR A 349 -17.10 -17.08 -24.43
N PHE A 350 -17.50 -15.98 -23.78
CA PHE A 350 -16.74 -14.74 -23.79
C PHE A 350 -15.40 -14.87 -23.07
N LEU A 351 -15.41 -15.54 -21.91
CA LEU A 351 -14.18 -15.80 -21.16
C LEU A 351 -13.31 -16.83 -21.89
N GLY A 352 -13.92 -17.91 -22.40
CA GLY A 352 -13.19 -18.94 -23.14
C GLY A 352 -12.50 -18.40 -24.40
N SER A 353 -13.20 -17.60 -25.21
CA SER A 353 -12.63 -17.01 -26.43
C SER A 353 -11.54 -15.98 -26.12
N ALA A 354 -11.74 -15.14 -25.10
CA ALA A 354 -10.73 -14.17 -24.69
C ALA A 354 -9.44 -14.84 -24.21
N LEU A 355 -9.54 -15.92 -23.44
CA LEU A 355 -8.38 -16.70 -22.99
C LEU A 355 -7.66 -17.39 -24.15
N LEU A 356 -8.40 -18.00 -25.08
CA LEU A 356 -7.82 -18.58 -26.30
C LEU A 356 -7.04 -17.54 -27.09
N SER A 357 -7.65 -16.38 -27.36
CA SER A 357 -6.97 -15.29 -28.07
C SER A 357 -5.73 -14.79 -27.30
N CYS A 358 -5.82 -14.64 -25.97
CA CYS A 358 -4.70 -14.20 -25.13
C CYS A 358 -3.54 -15.20 -25.08
N LEU A 359 -3.80 -16.50 -25.23
CA LEU A 359 -2.77 -17.54 -25.18
C LEU A 359 -2.42 -18.07 -26.57
N ALA A 360 -2.63 -17.26 -27.61
CA ALA A 360 -2.34 -17.60 -29.01
C ALA A 360 -2.90 -18.97 -29.42
N TYR A 361 -4.12 -19.25 -28.96
CA TYR A 361 -4.88 -20.47 -29.22
C TYR A 361 -4.19 -21.75 -28.75
N ASP A 362 -3.36 -21.68 -27.72
CA ASP A 362 -2.97 -22.90 -26.98
C ASP A 362 -4.15 -23.36 -26.11
N GLU A 363 -4.91 -24.34 -26.64
CA GLU A 363 -6.18 -24.80 -26.08
C GLU A 363 -6.03 -25.38 -24.66
N ALA A 364 -4.97 -26.15 -24.40
CA ALA A 364 -4.73 -26.77 -23.10
C ALA A 364 -4.39 -25.72 -22.04
N SER A 365 -3.51 -24.77 -22.38
CA SER A 365 -3.18 -23.64 -21.48
C SER A 365 -4.38 -22.74 -21.23
N ALA A 366 -5.21 -22.46 -22.25
CA ALA A 366 -6.44 -21.70 -22.10
C ALA A 366 -7.45 -22.41 -21.20
N PHE A 367 -7.59 -23.74 -21.35
CA PHE A 367 -8.45 -24.55 -20.49
C PHE A 367 -7.98 -24.52 -19.02
N GLU A 368 -6.68 -24.66 -18.76
CA GLU A 368 -6.14 -24.62 -17.39
C GLU A 368 -6.52 -23.31 -16.68
N ILE A 369 -6.32 -22.19 -17.37
CA ILE A 369 -6.66 -20.85 -16.83
C ILE A 369 -8.18 -20.70 -16.70
N PHE A 370 -8.95 -21.16 -17.68
CA PHE A 370 -10.41 -21.12 -17.64
C PHE A 370 -10.94 -21.90 -16.42
N ALA A 371 -10.56 -23.17 -16.27
CA ALA A 371 -10.94 -23.98 -15.12
C ALA A 371 -10.53 -23.34 -13.79
N ALA A 372 -9.33 -22.75 -13.73
CA ALA A 372 -8.86 -22.04 -12.55
C ALA A 372 -9.71 -20.79 -12.22
N LEU A 373 -10.16 -20.02 -13.22
CA LEU A 373 -11.06 -18.89 -12.99
C LEU A 373 -12.33 -19.36 -12.28
N LEU A 374 -13.00 -20.37 -12.83
CA LEU A 374 -14.24 -20.87 -12.23
C LEU A 374 -13.99 -21.40 -10.81
N LEU A 375 -13.00 -22.27 -10.64
CA LEU A 375 -12.78 -23.03 -9.40
C LEU A 375 -12.10 -22.22 -8.28
N HIS A 376 -11.25 -21.24 -8.61
CA HIS A 376 -10.42 -20.53 -7.62
C HIS A 376 -10.69 -19.03 -7.52
N TYR A 377 -11.46 -18.45 -8.44
CA TYR A 377 -11.80 -17.02 -8.43
C TYR A 377 -13.28 -16.77 -8.14
N THR A 378 -13.98 -17.71 -7.50
CA THR A 378 -15.42 -17.61 -7.15
C THR A 378 -16.31 -17.32 -8.36
N PHE A 379 -15.83 -17.61 -9.57
CA PHE A 379 -16.57 -17.43 -10.82
C PHE A 379 -17.54 -18.59 -11.05
N ARG A 380 -17.31 -19.75 -10.41
CA ARG A 380 -18.25 -20.88 -10.38
C ARG A 380 -19.65 -20.44 -9.96
N ASP A 381 -19.78 -19.72 -8.85
CA ASP A 381 -21.07 -19.28 -8.32
C ASP A 381 -21.73 -18.17 -9.16
N VAL A 382 -20.93 -17.44 -9.95
CA VAL A 382 -21.43 -16.42 -10.90
C VAL A 382 -22.22 -17.08 -12.04
N PHE A 383 -21.84 -18.29 -12.43
CA PHE A 383 -22.50 -19.07 -13.48
C PHE A 383 -23.41 -20.19 -12.95
N ARG A 384 -23.59 -20.33 -11.62
CA ARG A 384 -24.48 -21.34 -11.04
C ARG A 384 -25.94 -21.01 -11.35
N CYS A 385 -26.65 -21.96 -11.95
CA CYS A 385 -28.09 -21.88 -12.22
C CYS A 385 -28.89 -22.74 -11.22
N PRO A 386 -30.18 -22.44 -10.97
CA PRO A 386 -30.90 -21.24 -11.40
C PRO A 386 -30.41 -19.99 -10.64
N ASP A 387 -30.77 -18.81 -11.11
CA ASP A 387 -30.60 -17.50 -10.41
C ASP A 387 -29.23 -16.80 -10.39
N LEU A 388 -28.12 -17.42 -10.80
CA LEU A 388 -26.81 -16.77 -10.87
C LEU A 388 -26.42 -16.06 -9.54
N PRO A 389 -26.46 -16.77 -8.39
CA PRO A 389 -26.37 -16.15 -7.07
C PRO A 389 -25.06 -15.37 -6.88
N GLY A 390 -23.95 -15.86 -7.44
CA GLY A 390 -22.69 -15.12 -7.41
C GLY A 390 -22.76 -13.81 -8.18
N ALA A 391 -23.46 -13.77 -9.33
CA ALA A 391 -23.63 -12.53 -10.10
C ALA A 391 -24.47 -11.51 -9.33
N LYS A 392 -25.58 -11.95 -8.71
CA LYS A 392 -26.43 -11.10 -7.86
C LYS A 392 -25.64 -10.54 -6.66
N LEU A 393 -24.82 -11.36 -6.02
CA LEU A 393 -23.93 -10.90 -4.94
C LEU A 393 -22.93 -9.83 -5.43
N ARG A 394 -22.32 -10.01 -6.61
CA ARG A 394 -21.41 -8.99 -7.16
C ARG A 394 -22.12 -7.68 -7.51
N MET A 395 -23.38 -7.75 -7.97
CA MET A 395 -24.21 -6.57 -8.20
C MET A 395 -24.53 -5.83 -6.90
N TYR A 396 -24.88 -6.56 -5.83
CA TYR A 396 -25.10 -5.99 -4.51
C TYR A 396 -23.83 -5.29 -3.97
N GLN A 397 -22.67 -5.94 -4.08
CA GLN A 397 -21.39 -5.36 -3.69
C GLN A 397 -21.08 -4.08 -4.47
N LEU A 398 -21.31 -4.10 -5.80
CA LEU A 398 -21.14 -2.92 -6.64
C LEU A 398 -22.04 -1.77 -6.17
N ASP A 399 -23.30 -2.06 -5.88
CA ASP A 399 -24.25 -1.05 -5.41
C ASP A 399 -23.82 -0.39 -4.10
N CYS A 400 -23.40 -1.20 -3.13
CA CYS A 400 -22.89 -0.71 -1.84
C CYS A 400 -21.67 0.20 -2.04
N LEU A 401 -20.73 -0.22 -2.90
CA LEU A 401 -19.55 0.57 -3.20
C LEU A 401 -19.90 1.89 -3.91
N VAL A 402 -20.87 1.89 -4.83
CA VAL A 402 -21.34 3.11 -5.50
C VAL A 402 -22.01 4.06 -4.49
N ARG A 403 -22.86 3.56 -3.60
CA ARG A 403 -23.51 4.39 -2.56
C ARG A 403 -22.49 5.05 -1.62
N VAL A 404 -21.42 4.34 -1.26
CA VAL A 404 -20.38 4.84 -0.34
C VAL A 404 -19.39 5.77 -1.04
N HIS A 405 -18.88 5.38 -2.20
CA HIS A 405 -17.77 6.09 -2.87
C HIS A 405 -18.24 7.12 -3.90
N LEU A 406 -19.45 6.96 -4.46
CA LEU A 406 -20.05 7.88 -5.43
C LEU A 406 -21.49 8.25 -5.02
N PRO A 407 -21.70 8.88 -3.84
CA PRO A 407 -23.02 9.09 -3.27
C PRO A 407 -23.95 9.92 -4.17
N HIS A 408 -23.39 10.83 -4.97
CA HIS A 408 -24.14 11.61 -5.96
C HIS A 408 -24.67 10.74 -7.10
N VAL A 409 -23.84 9.82 -7.63
CA VAL A 409 -24.28 8.84 -8.64
C VAL A 409 -25.30 7.89 -8.04
N GLY A 410 -25.01 7.32 -6.86
CA GLY A 410 -25.92 6.41 -6.16
C GLY A 410 -27.30 7.02 -5.92
N SER A 411 -27.36 8.27 -5.46
CA SER A 411 -28.62 9.00 -5.26
C SER A 411 -29.38 9.25 -6.57
N ALA A 412 -28.68 9.59 -7.65
CA ALA A 412 -29.30 9.76 -8.97
C ALA A 412 -29.86 8.43 -9.51
N LEU A 413 -29.11 7.33 -9.40
CA LEU A 413 -29.58 6.01 -9.81
C LEU A 413 -30.82 5.59 -9.02
N LEU A 414 -30.82 5.79 -7.70
CA LEU A 414 -31.96 5.51 -6.83
C LEU A 414 -33.19 6.35 -7.23
N LYS A 415 -33.01 7.66 -7.45
CA LYS A 415 -34.07 8.57 -7.91
C LYS A 415 -34.73 8.10 -9.21
N HIS A 416 -33.93 7.52 -10.11
CA HIS A 416 -34.38 7.01 -11.40
C HIS A 416 -34.76 5.51 -11.36
N LYS A 417 -34.74 4.86 -10.18
CA LYS A 417 -35.01 3.43 -9.99
C LYS A 417 -34.15 2.55 -10.90
N VAL A 418 -32.89 2.93 -11.07
CA VAL A 418 -31.91 2.18 -11.84
C VAL A 418 -31.06 1.34 -10.91
N HIS A 419 -31.08 0.04 -11.13
CA HIS A 419 -30.39 -0.94 -10.29
C HIS A 419 -29.27 -1.64 -11.08
N PRO A 420 -28.18 -2.09 -10.44
CA PRO A 420 -27.05 -2.74 -11.12
C PRO A 420 -27.42 -3.91 -12.03
N GLN A 421 -28.48 -4.67 -11.72
CA GLN A 421 -28.94 -5.75 -12.60
C GLN A 421 -29.29 -5.27 -14.02
N MET A 422 -29.74 -4.02 -14.17
CA MET A 422 -30.15 -3.43 -15.44
C MET A 422 -28.98 -3.09 -16.35
N TYR A 423 -27.77 -2.88 -15.81
CA TYR A 423 -26.63 -2.40 -16.60
C TYR A 423 -25.33 -3.20 -16.40
N ALA A 424 -25.11 -3.81 -15.23
CA ALA A 424 -23.86 -4.46 -14.86
C ALA A 424 -23.83 -5.98 -15.08
N SER A 425 -24.94 -6.60 -15.48
CA SER A 425 -25.01 -8.05 -15.74
C SER A 425 -23.95 -8.52 -16.73
N GLY A 426 -23.84 -7.85 -17.88
CA GLY A 426 -22.78 -8.16 -18.87
C GLY A 426 -21.37 -7.81 -18.38
N TRP A 427 -21.23 -6.84 -17.48
CA TRP A 427 -19.93 -6.44 -16.94
C TRP A 427 -19.37 -7.54 -16.05
N ILE A 428 -20.21 -8.10 -15.18
CA ILE A 428 -19.85 -9.14 -14.21
C ILE A 428 -19.67 -10.50 -14.90
N LEU A 429 -20.62 -10.91 -15.75
CA LEU A 429 -20.57 -12.24 -16.38
C LEU A 429 -19.39 -12.39 -17.34
N ALA A 430 -18.95 -11.30 -17.96
CA ALA A 430 -17.94 -11.35 -19.01
C ALA A 430 -16.74 -10.43 -18.77
N LEU A 431 -16.59 -9.81 -17.60
CA LEU A 431 -15.47 -8.89 -17.29
C LEU A 431 -15.22 -7.81 -18.36
N PHE A 432 -16.26 -7.39 -19.11
CA PHE A 432 -16.17 -6.62 -20.35
C PHE A 432 -15.42 -7.24 -21.53
N VAL A 433 -14.82 -8.43 -21.44
CA VAL A 433 -13.99 -8.99 -22.53
C VAL A 433 -14.77 -9.26 -23.83
N HIS A 434 -16.09 -9.36 -23.73
CA HIS A 434 -17.01 -9.47 -24.87
C HIS A 434 -17.19 -8.17 -25.67
N GLU A 435 -16.77 -7.02 -25.15
CA GLU A 435 -16.98 -5.73 -25.80
C GLU A 435 -16.10 -5.57 -27.04
N VAL A 436 -16.74 -5.50 -28.21
CA VAL A 436 -16.04 -5.42 -29.51
C VAL A 436 -15.17 -4.15 -29.61
N SER A 437 -15.57 -3.05 -28.97
CA SER A 437 -14.81 -1.79 -28.99
C SER A 437 -13.52 -1.83 -28.15
N LEU A 438 -13.34 -2.82 -27.28
CA LEU A 438 -12.08 -3.00 -26.56
C LEU A 438 -10.98 -3.45 -27.52
N THR A 439 -9.80 -2.84 -27.39
CA THR A 439 -8.60 -3.34 -28.06
C THR A 439 -8.08 -4.59 -27.34
N SER A 440 -7.32 -5.43 -28.04
CA SER A 440 -6.66 -6.61 -27.45
C SER A 440 -5.78 -6.24 -26.25
N ARG A 441 -5.12 -5.07 -26.30
CA ARG A 441 -4.31 -4.55 -25.20
C ARG A 441 -5.15 -4.26 -23.95
N SER A 442 -6.27 -3.56 -24.10
CA SER A 442 -7.19 -3.25 -23.01
C SER A 442 -7.79 -4.51 -22.38
N MET A 443 -8.18 -5.47 -23.21
CA MET A 443 -8.68 -6.77 -22.75
C MET A 443 -7.66 -7.52 -21.88
N VAL A 444 -6.39 -7.57 -22.32
CA VAL A 444 -5.30 -8.19 -21.54
C VAL A 444 -5.10 -7.47 -20.20
N VAL A 445 -5.14 -6.13 -20.16
CA VAL A 445 -5.01 -5.37 -18.90
C VAL A 445 -6.10 -5.76 -17.91
N ILE A 446 -7.34 -5.93 -18.38
CA ILE A 446 -8.46 -6.35 -17.54
C ILE A 446 -8.25 -7.77 -17.00
N LEU A 447 -7.87 -8.71 -17.86
CA LEU A 447 -7.63 -10.11 -17.47
C LEU A 447 -6.43 -10.27 -16.53
N ASP A 448 -5.31 -9.60 -16.80
CA ASP A 448 -4.14 -9.57 -15.92
C ASP A 448 -4.51 -9.01 -14.54
N GLY A 449 -5.28 -7.92 -14.52
CA GLY A 449 -5.78 -7.32 -13.29
C GLY A 449 -6.70 -8.27 -12.51
N PHE A 450 -7.60 -8.97 -13.21
CA PHE A 450 -8.47 -9.96 -12.58
C PHE A 450 -7.69 -11.15 -12.02
N LEU A 451 -6.75 -11.73 -12.76
CA LEU A 451 -5.98 -12.86 -12.27
C LEU A 451 -5.08 -12.46 -11.10
N GLN A 452 -4.55 -11.24 -11.10
CA GLN A 452 -3.72 -10.75 -10.00
C GLN A 452 -4.54 -10.41 -8.73
N HIS A 453 -5.72 -9.82 -8.85
CA HIS A 453 -6.43 -9.22 -7.71
C HIS A 453 -7.90 -9.67 -7.54
N GLY A 454 -8.43 -10.45 -8.48
CA GLY A 454 -9.77 -11.03 -8.43
C GLY A 454 -10.87 -9.99 -8.53
N TRP A 455 -12.00 -10.27 -7.90
CA TRP A 455 -13.20 -9.41 -7.93
C TRP A 455 -12.96 -8.00 -7.41
N GLY A 456 -12.03 -7.82 -6.48
CA GLY A 456 -11.67 -6.49 -6.00
C GLY A 456 -11.14 -5.57 -7.11
N ALA A 457 -10.39 -6.10 -8.09
CA ALA A 457 -9.97 -5.30 -9.24
C ALA A 457 -11.14 -4.93 -10.17
N MET A 458 -12.11 -5.83 -10.33
CA MET A 458 -13.24 -5.57 -11.24
C MET A 458 -14.22 -4.58 -10.64
N LEU A 459 -14.53 -4.71 -9.35
CA LEU A 459 -15.36 -3.74 -8.64
C LEU A 459 -14.72 -2.35 -8.66
N ARG A 460 -13.39 -2.25 -8.47
CA ARG A 460 -12.64 -0.99 -8.65
C ARG A 460 -12.76 -0.43 -10.07
N LEU A 461 -12.61 -1.28 -11.08
CA LEU A 461 -12.77 -0.87 -12.48
C LEU A 461 -14.20 -0.37 -12.75
N TYR A 462 -15.23 -1.04 -12.23
CA TYR A 462 -16.63 -0.64 -12.42
C TYR A 462 -16.94 0.68 -11.74
N VAL A 463 -16.54 0.85 -10.47
CA VAL A 463 -16.71 2.10 -9.73
C VAL A 463 -15.92 3.24 -10.38
N GLY A 464 -14.68 2.98 -10.79
CA GLY A 464 -13.86 3.96 -11.50
C GLY A 464 -14.47 4.38 -12.84
N LEU A 465 -15.05 3.43 -13.60
CA LEU A 465 -15.76 3.73 -14.84
C LEU A 465 -16.99 4.63 -14.58
N LEU A 466 -17.78 4.32 -13.55
CA LEU A 466 -18.91 5.16 -13.15
C LEU A 466 -18.46 6.55 -12.71
N SER A 467 -17.33 6.65 -12.00
CA SER A 467 -16.75 7.93 -11.56
C SER A 467 -16.33 8.81 -12.74
N VAL A 468 -15.63 8.23 -13.74
CA VAL A 468 -15.16 8.97 -14.92
C VAL A 468 -16.32 9.50 -15.76
N HIS A 469 -17.44 8.79 -15.77
CA HIS A 469 -18.63 9.16 -16.55
C HIS A 469 -19.78 9.68 -15.68
N ALA A 470 -19.49 10.13 -14.45
CA ALA A 470 -20.50 10.58 -13.49
C ALA A 470 -21.43 11.65 -14.07
N ASP A 471 -20.88 12.66 -14.76
CA ASP A 471 -21.66 13.74 -15.39
C ASP A 471 -22.68 13.22 -16.40
N GLN A 472 -22.34 12.16 -17.15
CA GLN A 472 -23.24 11.55 -18.13
C GLN A 472 -24.37 10.77 -17.45
N ILE A 473 -24.08 10.18 -16.28
CA ILE A 473 -25.03 9.41 -15.49
C ILE A 473 -25.99 10.34 -14.73
N LEU A 474 -25.51 11.50 -14.27
CA LEU A 474 -26.33 12.51 -13.59
C LEU A 474 -27.34 13.21 -14.53
N ALA A 475 -27.22 13.02 -15.83
CA ALA A 475 -28.17 13.52 -16.82
C ALA A 475 -29.55 12.82 -16.70
N PRO A 476 -30.63 13.36 -17.30
CA PRO A 476 -32.01 12.87 -17.10
C PRO A 476 -32.29 11.42 -17.50
N LYS A 477 -31.36 10.75 -18.20
CA LYS A 477 -31.50 9.39 -18.73
C LYS A 477 -30.30 8.49 -18.32
N PRO A 478 -30.12 8.21 -17.01
CA PRO A 478 -28.96 7.46 -16.51
C PRO A 478 -28.80 6.08 -17.15
N LEU A 479 -29.89 5.34 -17.32
CA LEU A 479 -29.84 3.98 -17.90
C LEU A 479 -29.28 3.98 -19.33
N GLN A 480 -29.63 4.99 -20.15
CA GLN A 480 -29.11 5.10 -21.51
C GLN A 480 -27.62 5.47 -21.53
N ALA A 481 -27.16 6.26 -20.56
CA ALA A 481 -25.74 6.57 -20.40
C ALA A 481 -24.97 5.31 -19.97
N LEU A 482 -25.47 4.60 -18.94
CA LEU A 482 -24.88 3.37 -18.43
C LEU A 482 -24.73 2.28 -19.50
N ALA A 483 -25.75 2.10 -20.36
CA ALA A 483 -25.70 1.14 -21.46
C ALA A 483 -24.64 1.47 -22.54
N LYS A 484 -24.15 2.71 -22.60
CA LYS A 484 -23.10 3.14 -23.54
C LYS A 484 -21.69 3.02 -22.97
N LEU A 485 -21.53 2.95 -21.65
CA LEU A 485 -20.21 2.92 -21.00
C LEU A 485 -19.29 1.80 -21.48
N PRO A 486 -19.76 0.56 -21.70
CA PRO A 486 -18.89 -0.50 -22.21
C PRO A 486 -18.25 -0.15 -23.57
N LYS A 487 -18.99 0.57 -24.41
CA LYS A 487 -18.51 0.99 -25.74
C LYS A 487 -17.39 2.03 -25.63
N THR A 488 -17.44 2.90 -24.62
CA THR A 488 -16.42 3.93 -24.36
C THR A 488 -15.26 3.44 -23.49
N LEU A 489 -15.37 2.24 -22.91
CA LEU A 489 -14.40 1.70 -21.96
C LEU A 489 -12.98 1.70 -22.52
N ASN A 490 -12.76 1.41 -23.80
CA ASN A 490 -11.41 1.42 -24.36
C ASN A 490 -10.73 2.80 -24.26
N GLN A 491 -11.49 3.88 -24.41
CA GLN A 491 -10.97 5.25 -24.36
C GLN A 491 -10.75 5.71 -22.91
N SER A 492 -11.63 5.29 -22.00
CA SER A 492 -11.60 5.68 -20.59
C SER A 492 -10.91 4.67 -19.67
N LEU A 493 -10.42 3.53 -20.16
CA LEU A 493 -9.90 2.44 -19.32
C LEU A 493 -8.81 2.91 -18.35
N HIS A 494 -7.84 3.69 -18.84
CA HIS A 494 -6.77 4.20 -17.98
C HIS A 494 -7.31 5.12 -16.89
N ALA A 495 -8.18 6.07 -17.25
CA ALA A 495 -8.80 6.98 -16.28
C ALA A 495 -9.68 6.22 -15.28
N ALA A 496 -10.43 5.21 -15.72
CA ALA A 496 -11.27 4.37 -14.86
C ALA A 496 -10.42 3.54 -13.89
N LEU A 497 -9.31 2.98 -14.36
CA LEU A 497 -8.38 2.24 -13.53
C LEU A 497 -7.70 3.15 -12.50
N GLU A 498 -7.29 4.37 -12.88
CA GLU A 498 -6.69 5.36 -11.97
C GLU A 498 -7.72 5.86 -10.93
N ALA A 499 -8.94 6.18 -11.36
CA ALA A 499 -10.03 6.56 -10.48
C ALA A 499 -10.42 5.43 -9.51
N GLY A 500 -10.21 4.18 -9.88
CA GLY A 500 -10.41 3.01 -9.02
C GLY A 500 -9.25 2.69 -8.07
N ASP A 501 -8.10 3.35 -8.20
CA ASP A 501 -6.83 3.01 -7.50
C ASP A 501 -6.53 3.96 -6.33
N HIS A 502 -7.55 4.37 -5.56
CA HIS A 502 -7.35 5.15 -4.33
C HIS A 502 -7.50 4.30 -3.06
N ASP A 503 -6.73 4.63 -2.02
CA ASP A 503 -6.55 3.81 -0.81
C ASP A 503 -7.85 3.35 -0.16
N THR A 504 -8.87 4.23 -0.09
CA THR A 504 -10.15 3.91 0.55
C THR A 504 -10.94 2.85 -0.23
N LEU A 505 -10.96 2.90 -1.56
CA LEU A 505 -11.66 1.89 -2.38
C LEU A 505 -10.85 0.60 -2.46
N MET A 506 -9.51 0.68 -2.44
CA MET A 506 -8.63 -0.48 -2.31
C MET A 506 -8.91 -1.28 -1.03
N LEU A 507 -9.09 -0.59 0.10
CA LEU A 507 -9.47 -1.21 1.36
C LEU A 507 -10.90 -1.79 1.31
N ALA A 508 -11.86 -1.04 0.76
CA ALA A 508 -13.26 -1.46 0.64
C ALA A 508 -13.47 -2.65 -0.32
N THR A 509 -12.54 -2.88 -1.26
CA THR A 509 -12.58 -3.99 -2.22
C THR A 509 -11.61 -5.12 -1.88
N SER A 510 -11.01 -5.09 -0.69
CA SER A 510 -10.20 -6.19 -0.16
C SER A 510 -11.05 -7.44 0.08
N GLU A 511 -10.44 -8.63 0.03
CA GLU A 511 -11.16 -9.89 0.26
C GLU A 511 -11.95 -9.92 1.59
N PRO A 512 -11.39 -9.46 2.73
CA PRO A 512 -12.15 -9.38 3.98
C PRO A 512 -13.35 -8.42 3.89
N ALA A 513 -13.17 -7.26 3.26
CA ALA A 513 -14.25 -6.27 3.11
C ALA A 513 -15.40 -6.80 2.23
N LEU A 514 -15.06 -7.46 1.12
CA LEU A 514 -16.06 -8.09 0.25
C LEU A 514 -16.78 -9.25 0.95
N ALA A 515 -16.09 -10.00 1.81
CA ALA A 515 -16.69 -11.05 2.62
C ALA A 515 -17.68 -10.49 3.66
N LEU A 516 -17.37 -9.33 4.27
CA LEU A 516 -18.30 -8.64 5.18
C LEU A 516 -19.57 -8.19 4.46
N LEU A 517 -19.45 -7.64 3.25
CA LEU A 517 -20.61 -7.30 2.42
C LEU A 517 -21.40 -8.55 2.04
N ALA A 518 -20.73 -9.66 1.72
CA ALA A 518 -21.40 -10.92 1.40
C ALA A 518 -22.17 -11.50 2.60
N ALA A 519 -21.67 -11.33 3.83
CA ALA A 519 -22.37 -11.77 5.04
C ALA A 519 -23.65 -10.97 5.34
N GLN A 520 -23.78 -9.75 4.79
CA GLN A 520 -24.97 -8.90 4.91
C GLN A 520 -25.97 -9.15 3.78
N TYR A 521 -25.58 -9.90 2.74
CA TYR A 521 -26.42 -10.21 1.61
C TYR A 521 -27.31 -11.42 1.90
N ASP A 522 -28.63 -11.22 1.85
CA ASP A 522 -29.62 -12.28 1.94
C ASP A 522 -30.05 -12.73 0.53
N PRO A 523 -29.74 -13.96 0.10
CA PRO A 523 -30.10 -14.44 -1.24
C PRO A 523 -31.61 -14.55 -1.48
N ALA A 524 -32.43 -14.64 -0.42
CA ALA A 524 -33.89 -14.79 -0.53
C ALA A 524 -34.61 -13.46 -0.79
N THR A 525 -33.98 -12.35 -0.43
CA THR A 525 -34.51 -11.01 -0.66
C THR A 525 -34.31 -10.63 -2.13
N SER A 526 -35.38 -10.17 -2.79
CA SER A 526 -35.30 -9.72 -4.18
C SER A 526 -34.26 -8.60 -4.27
N LEU A 527 -33.46 -8.58 -5.34
CA LEU A 527 -32.54 -7.47 -5.58
C LEU A 527 -33.30 -6.13 -5.59
N MET A 528 -34.55 -6.11 -6.06
CA MET A 528 -35.42 -4.92 -6.02
C MET A 528 -35.81 -4.48 -4.60
N ASP A 529 -35.79 -5.38 -3.62
CA ASP A 529 -36.08 -5.06 -2.22
C ASP A 529 -34.81 -4.58 -1.46
N PHE A 530 -33.61 -4.84 -2.02
CA PHE A 530 -32.32 -4.38 -1.47
C PHE A 530 -31.92 -2.97 -1.91
N PHE A 531 -32.41 -2.53 -3.05
CA PHE A 531 -32.06 -1.27 -3.68
C PHE A 531 -33.13 -0.22 -3.44
#